data_AF-A0AA89CAI0-F1
#
_entry.id   AF-A0AA89CAI0-F1
#
_cell.length_a   1.000
_cell.length_b   1.000
_cell.length_c   1.000
_cell.angle_alpha   90.00
_cell.angle_beta   90.00
_cell.angle_gamma   90.00
#
_symmetry.space_group_name_H-M   'P 1'
#
loop_
_entity.id
_entity.type
_entity.pdbx_description
1 polymer ?
#
loop_
_entity_poly.entity_id
_entity_poly.type
_entity_poly.pdbx_seq_one_letter_code
_entity_poly.pdbx_strand_id
1 'polypeptide(L)'
;MQLVFCGDFYQLPPVKNRMYNDDGKFCFESELFDQVFPHRITLENVVRQSDSSFIKCVNEAAKGKLSESSVTLLESLKRPLCKDDNDEPIKLYATNEQVDNHNRLRILNKSGQLYEYKAIDRGESHYLKKVLAPPTLWLKDGCPVILVRNISSNLVNGLQGIVLSCKECPVVHFPTVDITTKLEKQTFSVFSPVLKKNVAERTQVPLKLAYALTVHKAQGMTLQRAEIDCHSMFAPGQLGVAIGRVKSPAGLRVINFKREICLPQPPIIEDAMKFCSAPDIDDCSCKFLNIEARWPGSTHDAHIYRASDLCLHLEMHHRQLQDGILLGDSGYPCRPFLLTPYLRPATTNQERYNGAHVKARCVIERAFGW
;
A
#
# COMPACT_ATOMS: atom_id res chain seq x y z
N MET A 1 11.02 16.00 -11.16
CA MET A 1 10.30 14.76 -10.78
C MET A 1 10.85 14.26 -9.45
N GLN A 2 10.00 14.18 -8.42
CA GLN A 2 10.37 13.85 -7.04
C GLN A 2 9.90 12.45 -6.81
N LEU A 3 10.78 11.64 -6.26
CA LEU A 3 10.49 10.26 -5.98
C LEU A 3 10.52 10.10 -4.46
N VAL A 4 9.35 9.86 -3.88
CA VAL A 4 9.22 9.46 -2.47
C VAL A 4 8.88 7.99 -2.46
N PHE A 5 9.83 7.18 -1.98
CA PHE A 5 9.63 5.73 -1.82
C PHE A 5 9.36 5.43 -0.36
N CYS A 6 8.35 4.59 -0.12
CA CYS A 6 8.04 4.06 1.19
C CYS A 6 7.87 2.56 1.05
N GLY A 7 8.48 1.81 1.96
CA GLY A 7 8.47 0.37 1.91
C GLY A 7 9.28 -0.22 3.06
N ASP A 8 9.32 -1.54 3.09
CA ASP A 8 10.04 -2.30 4.09
C ASP A 8 10.61 -3.53 3.38
N PHE A 9 11.94 -3.55 3.22
CA PHE A 9 12.62 -4.61 2.48
C PHE A 9 12.61 -5.94 3.22
N TYR A 10 12.28 -5.98 4.52
CA TYR A 10 12.07 -7.22 5.25
C TYR A 10 10.69 -7.86 4.98
N GLN A 11 9.82 -7.21 4.19
CA GLN A 11 8.57 -7.81 3.72
C GLN A 11 8.83 -8.72 2.51
N LEU A 12 7.80 -8.90 1.67
CA LEU A 12 7.89 -9.81 0.55
C LEU A 12 8.78 -9.25 -0.57
N PRO A 13 9.66 -10.08 -1.16
CA PRO A 13 10.50 -9.66 -2.27
C PRO A 13 9.68 -9.42 -3.54
N PRO A 14 10.24 -8.71 -4.53
CA PRO A 14 9.62 -8.56 -5.85
C PRO A 14 9.34 -9.92 -6.50
N VAL A 15 8.17 -10.05 -7.12
CA VAL A 15 7.76 -11.30 -7.78
C VAL A 15 8.30 -11.31 -9.21
N LYS A 16 9.10 -12.33 -9.54
CA LYS A 16 9.66 -12.52 -10.89
C LYS A 16 8.57 -12.53 -11.96
N ASN A 17 8.79 -11.79 -13.04
CA ASN A 17 7.87 -11.73 -14.16
C ASN A 17 8.57 -11.99 -15.50
N ARG A 18 8.69 -13.28 -15.85
CA ARG A 18 9.32 -13.75 -17.10
C ARG A 18 8.71 -13.14 -18.37
N MET A 19 7.45 -12.70 -18.33
CA MET A 19 6.79 -12.08 -19.49
C MET A 19 7.37 -10.71 -19.85
N TYR A 20 7.92 -10.00 -18.85
CA TYR A 20 8.56 -8.70 -19.02
C TYR A 20 10.08 -8.78 -18.85
N ASN A 21 10.66 -9.99 -18.86
CA ASN A 21 12.06 -10.24 -18.57
C ASN A 21 12.51 -9.63 -17.22
N ASP A 22 11.63 -9.67 -16.22
CA ASP A 22 11.88 -9.19 -14.88
C ASP A 22 12.27 -10.36 -13.97
N ASP A 23 13.52 -10.35 -13.50
CA ASP A 23 14.09 -11.36 -12.61
C ASP A 23 13.67 -11.20 -11.14
N GLY A 24 12.85 -10.19 -10.82
CA GLY A 24 12.41 -9.89 -9.45
C GLY A 24 13.53 -9.36 -8.56
N LYS A 25 14.43 -8.57 -9.13
CA LYS A 25 15.49 -7.88 -8.36
C LYS A 25 14.89 -6.79 -7.49
N PHE A 26 15.49 -6.54 -6.33
CA PHE A 26 15.13 -5.42 -5.48
C PHE A 26 15.47 -4.09 -6.16
N CYS A 27 14.72 -3.04 -5.83
CA CYS A 27 14.98 -1.72 -6.40
C CYS A 27 16.35 -1.16 -5.99
N PHE A 28 16.85 -1.50 -4.80
CA PHE A 28 18.17 -1.08 -4.33
C PHE A 28 19.34 -1.77 -5.04
N GLU A 29 19.09 -2.80 -5.86
CA GLU A 29 20.12 -3.40 -6.70
C GLU A 29 20.44 -2.56 -7.95
N SER A 30 19.66 -1.50 -8.21
CA SER A 30 19.94 -0.57 -9.30
C SER A 30 21.10 0.34 -8.94
N GLU A 31 22.05 0.52 -9.86
CA GLU A 31 23.16 1.49 -9.74
C GLU A 31 22.68 2.94 -9.57
N LEU A 32 21.42 3.23 -9.96
CA LEU A 32 20.80 4.53 -9.78
C LEU A 32 20.20 4.72 -8.40
N PHE A 33 19.98 3.66 -7.62
CA PHE A 33 19.21 3.73 -6.38
C PHE A 33 19.85 4.69 -5.37
N ASP A 34 21.16 4.60 -5.16
CA ASP A 34 21.87 5.47 -4.22
C ASP A 34 21.92 6.93 -4.70
N GLN A 35 21.95 7.15 -6.02
CA GLN A 35 21.93 8.48 -6.62
C GLN A 35 20.54 9.13 -6.53
N VAL A 36 19.48 8.32 -6.69
CA VAL A 36 18.08 8.76 -6.67
C VAL A 36 17.57 8.92 -5.24
N PHE A 37 18.05 8.10 -4.30
CA PHE A 37 17.65 8.09 -2.88
C PHE A 37 18.85 8.34 -1.95
N PRO A 38 19.48 9.54 -2.01
CA PRO A 38 20.57 9.90 -1.11
C PRO A 38 20.08 10.09 0.33
N HIS A 39 18.80 10.39 0.53
CA HIS A 39 18.18 10.54 1.84
C HIS A 39 17.32 9.31 2.16
N ARG A 40 17.69 8.58 3.21
CA ARG A 40 16.98 7.39 3.69
C ARG A 40 16.67 7.57 5.17
N ILE A 41 15.41 7.35 5.55
CA ILE A 41 14.93 7.51 6.92
C ILE A 41 14.31 6.20 7.36
N THR A 42 14.73 5.70 8.52
CA THR A 42 14.16 4.49 9.14
C THR A 42 13.19 4.91 10.23
N LEU A 43 11.98 4.35 10.20
CA LEU A 43 10.99 4.52 11.27
C LEU A 43 11.13 3.39 12.29
N GLU A 44 11.40 3.73 13.55
CA GLU A 44 11.65 2.74 14.61
C GLU A 44 10.39 2.42 15.44
N ASN A 45 9.45 3.35 15.52
CA ASN A 45 8.26 3.22 16.36
C ASN A 45 7.16 2.43 15.64
N VAL A 46 6.80 1.27 16.18
CA VAL A 46 5.69 0.45 15.70
C VAL A 46 4.38 0.97 16.27
N VAL A 47 3.47 1.44 15.41
CA VAL A 47 2.16 2.02 15.81
C VAL A 47 1.01 0.99 15.78
N ARG A 48 1.16 -0.10 15.02
CA ARG A 48 0.05 -1.06 14.80
C ARG A 48 -0.21 -1.97 15.99
N GLN A 49 0.85 -2.42 16.65
CA GLN A 49 0.82 -3.30 17.82
C GLN A 49 1.33 -2.56 19.05
N SER A 50 0.78 -2.86 20.23
CA SER A 50 1.22 -2.28 21.50
C SER A 50 1.96 -3.28 22.40
N ASP A 51 1.80 -4.58 22.16
CA ASP A 51 2.44 -5.65 22.93
C ASP A 51 3.89 -5.85 22.50
N SER A 52 4.84 -5.57 23.40
CA SER A 52 6.28 -5.63 23.12
C SER A 52 6.78 -7.04 22.76
N SER A 53 6.22 -8.08 23.39
CA SER A 53 6.57 -9.47 23.09
C SER A 53 6.11 -9.87 21.69
N PHE A 54 4.94 -9.38 21.28
CA PHE A 54 4.40 -9.61 19.95
C PHE A 54 5.13 -8.81 18.88
N ILE A 55 5.46 -7.54 19.14
CA ILE A 55 6.28 -6.71 18.24
C ILE A 55 7.63 -7.38 17.98
N LYS A 56 8.29 -7.86 19.03
CA LYS A 56 9.54 -8.62 18.91
C LYS A 56 9.37 -9.85 18.02
N CYS A 57 8.33 -10.65 18.25
CA CYS A 57 8.04 -11.83 17.45
C CYS A 57 7.79 -11.51 15.97
N VAL A 58 7.02 -10.46 15.66
CA VAL A 58 6.77 -9.99 14.28
C VAL A 58 8.09 -9.60 13.60
N ASN A 59 8.92 -8.81 14.27
CA ASN A 59 10.20 -8.36 13.74
C ASN A 59 11.20 -9.51 13.51
N GLU A 60 11.26 -10.47 14.44
CA GLU A 60 12.08 -11.67 14.32
C GLU A 60 11.62 -12.55 13.14
N ALA A 61 10.31 -12.73 12.98
CA ALA A 61 9.73 -13.47 11.86
C ALA A 61 9.97 -12.77 10.51
N ALA A 62 9.93 -11.44 10.48
CA ALA A 62 10.25 -10.66 9.28
C ALA A 62 11.73 -10.81 8.88
N LYS A 63 12.64 -10.86 9.86
CA LYS A 63 14.08 -11.07 9.62
C LYS A 63 14.47 -12.53 9.37
N GLY A 64 13.57 -13.48 9.62
CA GLY A 64 13.84 -14.90 9.45
C GLY A 64 14.64 -15.53 10.60
N LYS A 65 14.70 -14.89 11.77
CA LYS A 65 15.53 -15.32 12.91
C LYS A 65 14.68 -15.33 14.19
N LEU A 66 14.00 -16.45 14.45
CA LEU A 66 13.12 -16.61 15.62
C LEU A 66 13.89 -17.05 16.87
N SER A 67 13.68 -16.32 17.97
CA SER A 67 14.08 -16.74 19.33
C SER A 67 13.13 -17.80 19.89
N GLU A 68 13.58 -18.56 20.90
CA GLU A 68 12.74 -19.55 21.58
C GLU A 68 11.46 -18.91 22.17
N SER A 69 11.57 -17.71 22.73
CA SER A 69 10.39 -16.97 23.23
C SER A 69 9.35 -16.70 22.14
N SER A 70 9.78 -16.37 20.92
CA SER A 70 8.88 -16.13 19.79
C SER A 70 8.28 -17.42 19.24
N VAL A 71 9.04 -18.51 19.25
CA VAL A 71 8.53 -19.85 18.89
C VAL A 71 7.45 -20.28 19.87
N THR A 72 7.69 -20.18 21.18
CA THR A 72 6.68 -20.48 22.20
C THR A 72 5.43 -19.63 22.05
N LEU A 73 5.58 -18.33 21.75
CA LEU A 73 4.45 -17.46 21.46
C LEU A 73 3.65 -17.96 20.26
N LEU A 74 4.28 -18.20 19.10
CA LEU A 74 3.60 -18.69 17.89
C LEU A 74 2.90 -20.04 18.10
N GLU A 75 3.51 -20.94 18.85
CA GLU A 75 2.93 -22.23 19.25
C GLU A 75 1.67 -22.04 20.10
N SER A 76 1.67 -21.11 21.05
CA SER A 76 0.49 -20.77 21.85
C SER A 76 -0.68 -20.22 21.01
N LEU A 77 -0.38 -19.65 19.84
CA LEU A 77 -1.38 -19.10 18.91
C LEU A 77 -2.05 -20.16 18.03
N LYS A 78 -1.72 -21.45 18.17
CA LYS A 78 -2.45 -22.55 17.49
C LYS A 78 -3.90 -22.71 17.94
N ARG A 79 -4.23 -22.16 19.11
CA ARG A 79 -5.57 -22.14 19.69
C ARG A 79 -6.61 -21.54 18.72
N PRO A 80 -7.86 -22.03 18.73
CA PRO A 80 -8.94 -21.42 17.97
C PRO A 80 -9.23 -19.99 18.46
N LEU A 81 -9.61 -19.10 17.55
CA LEU A 81 -10.16 -17.79 17.92
C LEU A 81 -11.56 -17.98 18.50
N CYS A 82 -11.94 -17.16 19.49
CA CYS A 82 -13.29 -17.17 20.03
C CYS A 82 -14.31 -16.96 18.91
N LYS A 83 -15.36 -17.79 18.84
CA LYS A 83 -16.39 -17.59 17.82
C LYS A 83 -17.12 -16.28 18.13
N ASP A 84 -17.11 -15.39 17.16
CA ASP A 84 -17.98 -14.22 17.14
C ASP A 84 -18.84 -14.39 15.90
N ASP A 85 -20.16 -14.43 16.09
CA ASP A 85 -21.10 -14.66 15.00
C ASP A 85 -21.12 -13.50 13.99
N ASN A 86 -20.58 -12.33 14.35
CA ASN A 86 -20.58 -11.13 13.53
C ASN A 86 -19.23 -10.78 12.88
N ASP A 87 -18.12 -11.42 13.26
CA ASP A 87 -16.77 -11.11 12.75
C ASP A 87 -15.94 -12.39 12.51
N GLU A 88 -16.22 -13.05 11.39
CA GLU A 88 -15.46 -14.22 10.95
C GLU A 88 -14.03 -13.80 10.52
N PRO A 89 -12.97 -14.43 11.06
CA PRO A 89 -11.60 -14.06 10.74
C PRO A 89 -11.26 -14.34 9.28
N ILE A 90 -10.59 -13.39 8.62
CA ILE A 90 -10.04 -13.61 7.27
C ILE A 90 -8.93 -14.66 7.36
N LYS A 91 -8.94 -15.61 6.42
CA LYS A 91 -7.85 -16.59 6.29
C LYS A 91 -6.74 -16.10 5.38
N LEU A 92 -5.50 -16.24 5.82
CA LEU A 92 -4.32 -15.90 5.02
C LEU A 92 -3.57 -17.16 4.60
N TYR A 93 -3.32 -17.26 3.29
CA TYR A 93 -2.60 -18.37 2.68
C TYR A 93 -1.39 -17.90 1.86
N ALA A 94 -0.46 -18.81 1.58
CA ALA A 94 0.70 -18.50 0.76
C ALA A 94 0.38 -18.42 -0.74
N THR A 95 -0.51 -19.28 -1.25
CA THR A 95 -0.79 -19.42 -2.69
C THR A 95 -2.22 -19.04 -3.07
N ASN A 96 -2.41 -18.61 -4.33
CA ASN A 96 -3.76 -18.32 -4.86
C ASN A 96 -4.64 -19.57 -4.92
N GLU A 97 -4.06 -20.75 -5.16
CA GLU A 97 -4.79 -22.01 -5.21
C GLU A 97 -5.47 -22.33 -3.87
N GLN A 98 -4.75 -22.17 -2.75
CA GLN A 98 -5.32 -22.36 -1.42
C GLN A 98 -6.45 -21.36 -1.15
N VAL A 99 -6.26 -20.10 -1.53
CA VAL A 99 -7.27 -19.05 -1.41
C VAL A 99 -8.53 -19.37 -2.21
N ASP A 100 -8.37 -19.73 -3.49
CA ASP A 100 -9.47 -20.01 -4.38
C ASP A 100 -10.24 -21.26 -3.93
N ASN A 101 -9.55 -22.31 -3.47
CA ASN A 101 -10.17 -23.51 -2.90
C ASN A 101 -10.94 -23.19 -1.60
N HIS A 102 -10.34 -22.42 -0.68
CA HIS A 102 -11.00 -22.02 0.56
C HIS A 102 -12.26 -21.21 0.29
N ASN A 103 -12.15 -20.17 -0.54
CA ASN A 103 -13.26 -19.30 -0.91
C ASN A 103 -14.39 -20.07 -1.59
N ARG A 104 -14.05 -21.03 -2.49
CA ARG A 104 -15.02 -21.90 -3.16
C ARG A 104 -15.80 -22.77 -2.17
N LEU A 105 -15.11 -23.45 -1.26
CA LEU A 105 -15.78 -24.28 -0.25
C LEU A 105 -16.66 -23.42 0.67
N ARG A 106 -16.17 -22.23 1.06
CA ARG A 106 -16.90 -21.33 1.96
C ARG A 106 -18.18 -20.80 1.35
N ILE A 107 -18.17 -20.37 0.07
CA ILE A 107 -19.38 -19.85 -0.58
C ILE A 107 -20.42 -20.95 -0.83
N LEU A 108 -19.99 -22.19 -1.12
CA LEU A 108 -20.90 -23.32 -1.29
C LEU A 108 -21.59 -23.67 0.05
N ASN A 109 -20.85 -23.67 1.15
CA ASN A 109 -21.36 -24.00 2.48
C ASN A 109 -22.15 -22.87 3.16
N LYS A 110 -22.02 -21.62 2.73
CA LYS A 110 -22.83 -20.50 3.26
C LYS A 110 -24.30 -20.69 2.88
N SER A 111 -25.24 -20.40 3.79
CA SER A 111 -26.67 -20.43 3.47
C SER A 111 -27.07 -19.35 2.45
N GLY A 112 -28.22 -19.52 1.80
CA GLY A 112 -28.77 -18.56 0.84
C GLY A 112 -28.54 -18.94 -0.63
N GLN A 113 -29.19 -18.19 -1.52
CA GLN A 113 -29.19 -18.43 -2.96
C GLN A 113 -27.82 -18.12 -3.57
N LEU A 114 -27.25 -19.08 -4.30
CA LEU A 114 -26.02 -18.90 -5.06
C LEU A 114 -26.31 -18.25 -6.41
N TYR A 115 -25.60 -17.16 -6.69
CA TYR A 115 -25.64 -16.48 -7.99
C TYR A 115 -24.34 -16.74 -8.74
N GLU A 116 -24.48 -17.12 -10.01
CA GLU A 116 -23.35 -17.44 -10.89
C GLU A 116 -23.22 -16.39 -12.00
N TYR A 117 -22.06 -15.74 -12.05
CA TYR A 117 -21.70 -14.77 -13.08
C TYR A 117 -20.62 -15.35 -13.99
N LYS A 118 -21.01 -15.75 -15.20
CA LYS A 118 -20.10 -16.26 -16.22
C LYS A 118 -19.41 -15.12 -16.98
N ALA A 119 -18.11 -15.24 -17.15
CA ALA A 119 -17.30 -14.33 -17.95
C ALA A 119 -17.59 -14.49 -19.45
N ILE A 120 -17.28 -13.45 -20.23
CA ILE A 120 -17.21 -13.51 -21.69
C ILE A 120 -15.74 -13.38 -22.08
N ASP A 121 -15.18 -14.45 -22.61
CA ASP A 121 -13.77 -14.55 -22.95
C ASP A 121 -13.56 -14.45 -24.47
N ARG A 122 -12.47 -13.79 -24.89
CA ARG A 122 -12.04 -13.64 -26.30
C ARG A 122 -10.53 -13.85 -26.41
N GLY A 123 -10.07 -14.33 -27.56
CA GLY A 123 -8.65 -14.59 -27.82
C GLY A 123 -8.18 -15.95 -27.29
N GLU A 124 -6.87 -16.10 -27.06
CA GLU A 124 -6.28 -17.40 -26.73
C GLU A 124 -6.38 -17.73 -25.23
N SER A 125 -6.92 -18.92 -24.92
CA SER A 125 -7.33 -19.31 -23.56
C SER A 125 -6.17 -19.44 -22.55
N HIS A 126 -4.94 -19.73 -22.99
CA HIS A 126 -3.80 -19.87 -22.07
C HIS A 126 -3.38 -18.54 -21.46
N TYR A 127 -3.59 -17.41 -22.15
CA TYR A 127 -3.32 -16.08 -21.60
C TYR A 127 -4.33 -15.67 -20.53
N LEU A 128 -5.57 -16.18 -20.60
CA LEU A 128 -6.65 -15.86 -19.66
C LEU A 128 -6.44 -16.47 -18.27
N LYS A 129 -5.53 -17.44 -18.11
CA LYS A 129 -5.17 -18.04 -16.81
C LYS A 129 -4.56 -17.02 -15.83
N LYS A 130 -3.98 -15.92 -16.34
CA LYS A 130 -3.35 -14.87 -15.53
C LYS A 130 -4.29 -13.70 -15.20
N VAL A 131 -5.49 -13.68 -15.76
CA VAL A 131 -6.45 -12.61 -15.50
C VAL A 131 -6.99 -12.74 -14.08
N LEU A 132 -6.97 -11.63 -13.33
CA LEU A 132 -7.40 -11.60 -11.93
C LEU A 132 -8.89 -11.95 -11.77
N ALA A 133 -9.74 -11.48 -12.69
CA ALA A 133 -11.16 -11.79 -12.68
C ALA A 133 -11.40 -13.28 -13.02
N PRO A 134 -12.17 -14.01 -12.19
CA PRO A 134 -12.37 -15.44 -12.39
C PRO A 134 -13.30 -15.72 -13.59
N PRO A 135 -13.15 -16.87 -14.26
CA PRO A 135 -14.04 -17.26 -15.37
C PRO A 135 -15.49 -17.40 -14.91
N THR A 136 -15.68 -17.88 -13.68
CA THR A 136 -16.98 -17.96 -13.02
C THR A 136 -16.86 -17.31 -11.66
N LEU A 137 -17.68 -16.28 -11.41
CA LEU A 137 -17.78 -15.62 -10.11
C LEU A 137 -19.05 -16.11 -9.40
N TRP A 138 -18.88 -16.72 -8.24
CA TRP A 138 -19.98 -17.17 -7.38
C TRP A 138 -20.15 -16.21 -6.21
N LEU A 139 -21.37 -15.71 -6.04
CA LEU A 139 -21.73 -14.79 -4.96
C LEU A 139 -23.01 -15.25 -4.23
N LYS A 140 -23.13 -14.83 -2.98
CA LYS A 140 -24.32 -14.91 -2.13
C LYS A 140 -24.43 -13.59 -1.39
N ASP A 141 -25.65 -13.19 -1.04
CA ASP A 141 -25.84 -11.97 -0.25
C ASP A 141 -25.10 -12.09 1.11
N GLY A 142 -24.48 -11.00 1.52
CA GLY A 142 -23.65 -10.93 2.73
C GLY A 142 -22.32 -11.68 2.63
N CYS A 143 -21.79 -11.99 1.44
CA CYS A 143 -20.42 -12.50 1.31
C CYS A 143 -19.39 -11.37 1.22
N PRO A 144 -18.19 -11.54 1.79
CA PRO A 144 -17.08 -10.62 1.63
C PRO A 144 -16.45 -10.79 0.24
N VAL A 145 -16.14 -9.68 -0.39
CA VAL A 145 -15.51 -9.59 -1.70
C VAL A 145 -14.36 -8.59 -1.70
N ILE A 146 -13.48 -8.72 -2.67
CA ILE A 146 -12.39 -7.77 -2.93
C ILE A 146 -12.47 -7.30 -4.38
N LEU A 147 -12.31 -5.99 -4.58
CA LEU A 147 -12.27 -5.38 -5.90
C LEU A 147 -10.93 -5.70 -6.58
N VAL A 148 -10.96 -6.18 -7.82
CA VAL A 148 -9.73 -6.58 -8.56
C VAL A 148 -9.38 -5.64 -9.73
N ARG A 149 -10.03 -4.47 -9.79
CA ARG A 149 -9.81 -3.46 -10.82
C ARG A 149 -10.05 -2.06 -10.26
N ASN A 150 -9.29 -1.08 -10.74
CA ASN A 150 -9.60 0.32 -10.49
C ASN A 150 -10.81 0.73 -11.35
N ILE A 151 -11.85 1.24 -10.71
CA ILE A 151 -13.08 1.73 -11.36
C ILE A 151 -13.13 3.26 -11.30
N SER A 152 -12.74 3.85 -10.16
CA SER A 152 -12.69 5.29 -9.93
C SER A 152 -11.55 5.62 -8.96
N SER A 153 -11.36 6.91 -8.64
CA SER A 153 -10.37 7.37 -7.67
C SER A 153 -10.54 6.72 -6.28
N ASN A 154 -11.78 6.40 -5.90
CA ASN A 154 -12.11 5.85 -4.58
C ASN A 154 -12.32 4.33 -4.61
N LEU A 155 -12.61 3.76 -5.79
CA LEU A 155 -12.85 2.33 -5.99
C LEU A 155 -11.64 1.71 -6.68
N VAL A 156 -10.66 1.34 -5.88
CA VAL A 156 -9.36 0.84 -6.32
C VAL A 156 -9.21 -0.66 -6.06
N ASN A 157 -8.36 -1.32 -6.86
CA ASN A 157 -7.98 -2.71 -6.68
C ASN A 157 -7.45 -2.95 -5.26
N GLY A 158 -7.99 -3.96 -4.59
CA GLY A 158 -7.68 -4.31 -3.20
C GLY A 158 -8.74 -3.88 -2.20
N LEU A 159 -9.68 -3.00 -2.58
CA LEU A 159 -10.74 -2.55 -1.68
C LEU A 159 -11.68 -3.70 -1.32
N GLN A 160 -11.90 -3.93 -0.02
CA GLN A 160 -12.79 -4.97 0.49
C GLN A 160 -14.20 -4.44 0.69
N GLY A 161 -15.19 -5.27 0.37
CA GLY A 161 -16.59 -4.93 0.52
C GLY A 161 -17.46 -6.13 0.85
N ILE A 162 -18.72 -5.86 1.13
CA ILE A 162 -19.74 -6.85 1.46
C ILE A 162 -20.85 -6.74 0.41
N VAL A 163 -21.21 -7.88 -0.19
CA VAL A 163 -22.30 -7.92 -1.17
C VAL A 163 -23.63 -7.73 -0.46
N LEU A 164 -24.37 -6.68 -0.81
CA LEU A 164 -25.71 -6.40 -0.28
C LEU A 164 -26.81 -7.09 -1.08
N SER A 165 -26.62 -7.21 -2.39
CA SER A 165 -27.56 -7.88 -3.30
C SER A 165 -26.82 -8.43 -4.51
N CYS A 166 -27.13 -9.67 -4.88
CA CYS A 166 -26.63 -10.33 -6.09
C CYS A 166 -27.66 -10.34 -7.22
N LYS A 167 -28.82 -9.69 -7.09
CA LYS A 167 -29.87 -9.77 -8.11
C LYS A 167 -29.49 -8.91 -9.33
N GLU A 168 -29.49 -9.51 -10.53
CA GLU A 168 -29.07 -8.93 -11.82
C GLU A 168 -27.59 -8.53 -11.90
N CYS A 169 -27.13 -7.63 -11.02
CA CYS A 169 -25.73 -7.28 -10.84
C CYS A 169 -25.43 -7.10 -9.36
N PRO A 170 -24.19 -7.36 -8.92
CA PRO A 170 -23.84 -7.22 -7.52
C PRO A 170 -23.84 -5.75 -7.08
N VAL A 171 -24.54 -5.48 -5.98
CA VAL A 171 -24.45 -4.24 -5.21
C VAL A 171 -23.54 -4.51 -4.03
N VAL A 172 -22.47 -3.73 -3.89
CA VAL A 172 -21.44 -3.92 -2.87
C VAL A 172 -21.26 -2.66 -2.06
N HIS A 173 -21.24 -2.81 -0.74
CA HIS A 173 -20.83 -1.77 0.19
C HIS A 173 -19.35 -1.94 0.52
N PHE A 174 -18.57 -0.87 0.40
CA PHE A 174 -17.14 -0.82 0.72
C PHE A 174 -16.92 0.03 1.98
N PRO A 175 -16.80 -0.60 3.17
CA PRO A 175 -16.80 0.13 4.43
C PRO A 175 -15.65 1.14 4.57
N THR A 176 -14.48 0.83 4.01
CA THR A 176 -13.28 1.69 4.13
C THR A 176 -13.46 3.08 3.51
N VAL A 177 -14.30 3.19 2.49
CA VAL A 177 -14.59 4.46 1.80
C VAL A 177 -16.04 4.90 1.95
N ASP A 178 -16.84 4.12 2.70
CA ASP A 178 -18.28 4.31 2.88
C ASP A 178 -19.05 4.51 1.56
N ILE A 179 -18.76 3.67 0.56
CA ILE A 179 -19.42 3.71 -0.75
C ILE A 179 -20.21 2.43 -0.98
N THR A 180 -21.48 2.57 -1.32
CA THR A 180 -22.32 1.50 -1.85
C THR A 180 -22.57 1.72 -3.32
N THR A 181 -22.23 0.75 -4.17
CA THR A 181 -22.40 0.88 -5.62
C THR A 181 -22.75 -0.44 -6.30
N LYS A 182 -23.41 -0.32 -7.45
CA LYS A 182 -23.70 -1.43 -8.37
C LYS A 182 -22.47 -1.66 -9.26
N LEU A 183 -22.02 -2.90 -9.37
CA LEU A 183 -20.83 -3.26 -10.15
C LEU A 183 -21.21 -4.04 -11.40
N GLU A 184 -20.92 -3.45 -12.55
CA GLU A 184 -21.12 -4.06 -13.86
C GLU A 184 -19.88 -4.82 -14.34
N LYS A 185 -20.03 -5.62 -15.41
CA LYS A 185 -18.90 -6.33 -16.02
C LYS A 185 -17.92 -5.33 -16.65
N GLN A 186 -16.63 -5.60 -16.47
CA GLN A 186 -15.52 -4.81 -17.02
C GLN A 186 -14.62 -5.72 -17.86
N THR A 187 -14.02 -5.19 -18.93
CA THR A 187 -13.15 -5.95 -19.84
C THR A 187 -11.68 -5.86 -19.41
N PHE A 188 -11.10 -6.99 -19.03
CA PHE A 188 -9.70 -7.18 -18.68
C PHE A 188 -8.94 -7.68 -19.90
N SER A 189 -8.09 -6.82 -20.48
CA SER A 189 -7.27 -7.17 -21.65
C SER A 189 -5.87 -7.63 -21.23
N VAL A 190 -5.35 -8.65 -21.90
CA VAL A 190 -3.98 -9.15 -21.73
C VAL A 190 -3.14 -8.65 -22.89
N PHE A 191 -2.22 -7.73 -22.62
CA PHE A 191 -1.27 -7.23 -23.59
C PHE A 191 -0.03 -8.14 -23.64
N SER A 192 0.39 -8.53 -24.84
CA SER A 192 1.65 -9.24 -25.07
C SER A 192 2.73 -8.26 -25.52
N PRO A 193 3.78 -8.00 -24.71
CA PRO A 193 4.90 -7.15 -25.12
C PRO A 193 5.64 -7.67 -26.35
N VAL A 194 5.75 -9.00 -26.48
CA VAL A 194 6.44 -9.65 -27.61
C VAL A 194 5.68 -9.44 -28.92
N LEU A 195 4.36 -9.63 -28.90
CA LEU A 195 3.51 -9.45 -30.08
C LEU A 195 3.00 -8.01 -30.27
N LYS A 196 3.28 -7.13 -29.30
CA LYS A 196 2.84 -5.73 -29.22
C LYS A 196 1.33 -5.54 -29.45
N LYS A 197 0.50 -6.48 -28.98
CA LYS A 197 -0.96 -6.43 -29.14
C LYS A 197 -1.69 -7.09 -27.97
N ASN A 198 -2.99 -6.80 -27.83
CA ASN A 198 -3.88 -7.56 -26.97
C ASN A 198 -4.07 -8.97 -27.54
N VAL A 199 -3.79 -10.00 -26.74
CA VAL A 199 -3.85 -11.41 -27.15
C VAL A 199 -5.05 -12.15 -26.60
N ALA A 200 -5.64 -11.65 -25.52
CA ALA A 200 -6.85 -12.21 -24.93
C ALA A 200 -7.58 -11.15 -24.09
N GLU A 201 -8.89 -11.32 -23.91
CA GLU A 201 -9.71 -10.45 -23.09
C GLU A 201 -10.75 -11.26 -22.29
N ARG A 202 -11.03 -10.82 -21.07
CA ARG A 202 -12.11 -11.36 -20.23
C ARG A 202 -13.02 -10.24 -19.79
N THR A 203 -14.32 -10.35 -20.06
CA THR A 203 -15.34 -9.43 -19.56
C THR A 203 -16.11 -10.05 -18.40
N GLN A 204 -15.92 -9.50 -17.21
CA GLN A 204 -16.43 -10.05 -15.96
C GLN A 204 -16.62 -8.95 -14.90
N VAL A 205 -17.50 -9.18 -13.91
CA VAL A 205 -17.61 -8.31 -12.73
C VAL A 205 -16.26 -8.27 -12.01
N PRO A 206 -15.72 -7.08 -11.66
CA PRO A 206 -14.37 -6.91 -11.14
C PRO A 206 -14.23 -7.30 -9.66
N LEU A 207 -14.77 -8.46 -9.25
CA LEU A 207 -14.75 -8.95 -7.87
C LEU A 207 -14.11 -10.35 -7.77
N LYS A 208 -13.54 -10.64 -6.60
CA LYS A 208 -13.29 -12.01 -6.11
C LYS A 208 -13.85 -12.17 -4.70
N LEU A 209 -14.16 -13.40 -4.29
CA LEU A 209 -14.47 -13.72 -2.90
C LEU A 209 -13.26 -13.42 -1.99
N ALA A 210 -13.53 -12.99 -0.76
CA ALA A 210 -12.51 -12.53 0.19
C ALA A 210 -12.66 -13.13 1.60
N TYR A 211 -13.18 -14.35 1.74
CA TYR A 211 -13.07 -15.08 3.02
C TYR A 211 -11.61 -15.45 3.32
N ALA A 212 -10.85 -15.69 2.25
CA ALA A 212 -9.42 -15.91 2.27
C ALA A 212 -8.70 -14.96 1.31
N LEU A 213 -7.47 -14.60 1.66
CA LEU A 213 -6.55 -13.79 0.87
C LEU A 213 -5.15 -14.40 0.89
N THR A 214 -4.33 -14.07 -0.11
CA THR A 214 -2.91 -14.41 -0.04
C THR A 214 -2.20 -13.45 0.89
N VAL A 215 -1.12 -13.90 1.54
CA VAL A 215 -0.25 -13.02 2.36
C VAL A 215 0.24 -11.82 1.54
N HIS A 216 0.56 -12.03 0.26
CA HIS A 216 0.94 -10.97 -0.68
C HIS A 216 -0.16 -9.89 -0.82
N LYS A 217 -1.43 -10.29 -0.92
CA LYS A 217 -2.55 -9.36 -1.04
C LYS A 217 -2.91 -8.68 0.29
N ALA A 218 -2.59 -9.32 1.41
CA ALA A 218 -2.77 -8.74 2.73
C ALA A 218 -1.68 -7.74 3.12
N GLN A 219 -0.59 -7.62 2.36
CA GLN A 219 0.50 -6.69 2.65
C GLN A 219 -0.02 -5.24 2.70
N GLY A 220 0.39 -4.49 3.72
CA GLY A 220 -0.11 -3.13 3.98
C GLY A 220 -1.45 -3.06 4.71
N MET A 221 -2.23 -4.16 4.76
CA MET A 221 -3.51 -4.19 5.45
C MET A 221 -3.36 -4.28 6.97
N THR A 222 -4.35 -3.78 7.71
CA THR A 222 -4.49 -4.01 9.15
C THR A 222 -5.78 -4.77 9.39
N LEU A 223 -5.68 -5.95 10.00
CA LEU A 223 -6.78 -6.87 10.27
C LEU A 223 -7.04 -6.91 11.77
N GLN A 224 -8.31 -6.96 12.16
CA GLN A 224 -8.69 -7.16 13.56
C GLN A 224 -8.47 -8.62 13.96
N ARG A 225 -8.86 -9.54 13.08
CA ARG A 225 -8.78 -10.98 13.30
C ARG A 225 -8.31 -11.69 12.04
N ALA A 226 -7.37 -12.62 12.18
CA ALA A 226 -6.89 -13.43 11.06
C ALA A 226 -6.50 -14.84 11.50
N GLU A 227 -6.78 -15.82 10.64
CA GLU A 227 -6.21 -17.17 10.73
C GLU A 227 -5.15 -17.33 9.63
N ILE A 228 -3.94 -17.71 10.01
CA ILE A 228 -2.83 -17.88 9.07
C ILE A 228 -2.52 -19.36 8.94
N ASP A 229 -2.54 -19.88 7.72
CA ASP A 229 -2.03 -21.22 7.42
C ASP A 229 -0.60 -21.12 6.89
N CYS A 230 0.34 -21.66 7.66
CA CYS A 230 1.75 -21.57 7.34
C CYS A 230 2.27 -22.76 6.51
N HIS A 231 1.43 -23.76 6.19
CA HIS A 231 1.86 -25.02 5.55
C HIS A 231 2.65 -24.82 4.25
N SER A 232 2.25 -23.84 3.44
CA SER A 232 2.84 -23.59 2.11
C SER A 232 3.64 -22.31 2.04
N MET A 233 4.09 -21.75 3.17
CA MET A 233 4.97 -20.58 3.16
C MET A 233 6.34 -20.95 2.58
N PHE A 234 6.84 -20.11 1.68
CA PHE A 234 8.02 -20.42 0.86
C PHE A 234 8.98 -19.24 0.68
N ALA A 235 8.61 -18.04 1.13
CA ALA A 235 9.39 -16.82 0.89
C ALA A 235 9.91 -16.20 2.21
N PRO A 236 11.14 -15.65 2.23
CA PRO A 236 11.61 -14.81 3.33
C PRO A 236 10.64 -13.66 3.63
N GLY A 237 10.50 -13.32 4.91
CA GLY A 237 9.60 -12.26 5.38
C GLY A 237 8.10 -12.59 5.32
N GLN A 238 7.69 -13.66 4.63
CA GLN A 238 6.27 -14.01 4.43
C GLN A 238 5.54 -14.26 5.75
N LEU A 239 6.16 -14.97 6.70
CA LEU A 239 5.59 -15.20 8.02
C LEU A 239 5.41 -13.87 8.77
N GLY A 240 6.44 -13.03 8.79
CA GLY A 240 6.42 -11.71 9.42
C GLY A 240 5.33 -10.80 8.86
N VAL A 241 5.18 -10.77 7.52
CA VAL A 241 4.09 -10.04 6.86
C VAL A 241 2.74 -10.56 7.33
N ALA A 242 2.53 -11.87 7.34
CA ALA A 242 1.26 -12.50 7.70
C ALA A 242 0.86 -12.18 9.15
N ILE A 243 1.74 -12.45 10.13
CA ILE A 243 1.44 -12.23 11.56
C ILE A 243 1.36 -10.73 11.89
N GLY A 244 2.16 -9.91 11.22
CA GLY A 244 2.18 -8.46 11.39
C GLY A 244 0.95 -7.73 10.88
N ARG A 245 -0.04 -8.43 10.29
CA ARG A 245 -1.32 -7.83 9.87
C ARG A 245 -2.27 -7.59 11.04
N VAL A 246 -2.12 -8.32 12.14
CA VAL A 246 -3.04 -8.26 13.28
C VAL A 246 -2.50 -7.33 14.37
N LYS A 247 -3.39 -6.61 15.06
CA LYS A 247 -3.04 -5.66 16.13
C LYS A 247 -2.63 -6.33 17.45
N SER A 248 -3.24 -7.47 17.77
CA SER A 248 -3.01 -8.19 19.02
C SER A 248 -2.89 -9.71 18.81
N PRO A 249 -2.15 -10.42 19.69
CA PRO A 249 -2.10 -11.88 19.67
C PRO A 249 -3.47 -12.53 19.86
N ALA A 250 -4.41 -11.86 20.54
CA ALA A 250 -5.75 -12.38 20.80
C ALA A 250 -6.59 -12.54 19.52
N GLY A 251 -6.38 -11.67 18.53
CA GLY A 251 -7.03 -11.75 17.21
C GLY A 251 -6.31 -12.66 16.21
N LEU A 252 -5.20 -13.31 16.61
CA LEU A 252 -4.35 -14.09 15.72
C LEU A 252 -4.40 -15.58 16.04
N ARG A 253 -4.62 -16.38 15.00
CA ARG A 253 -4.41 -17.83 15.03
C ARG A 253 -3.42 -18.25 13.97
N VAL A 254 -2.50 -19.12 14.36
CA VAL A 254 -1.44 -19.63 13.48
C VAL A 254 -1.58 -21.14 13.36
N ILE A 255 -1.73 -21.66 12.15
CA ILE A 255 -1.98 -23.08 11.86
C ILE A 255 -0.79 -23.62 11.07
N ASN A 256 -0.44 -24.89 11.30
CA ASN A 256 0.66 -25.58 10.60
C ASN A 256 2.03 -24.88 10.71
N PHE A 257 2.26 -24.10 11.77
CA PHE A 257 3.56 -23.50 12.02
C PHE A 257 4.62 -24.56 12.32
N LYS A 258 5.79 -24.36 11.69
CA LYS A 258 7.04 -25.05 11.97
C LYS A 258 8.17 -24.02 11.84
N ARG A 259 9.26 -24.17 12.60
CA ARG A 259 10.34 -23.17 12.64
C ARG A 259 11.01 -22.99 11.27
N GLU A 260 11.11 -24.06 10.50
CA GLU A 260 11.85 -24.13 9.24
C GLU A 260 11.22 -23.30 8.13
N ILE A 261 9.94 -22.93 8.26
CA ILE A 261 9.25 -22.07 7.28
C ILE A 261 9.66 -20.60 7.42
N CYS A 262 10.27 -20.24 8.55
CA CYS A 262 10.77 -18.90 8.81
C CYS A 262 12.14 -18.75 8.15
N LEU A 263 12.12 -18.46 6.85
CA LEU A 263 13.34 -18.41 6.04
C LEU A 263 14.17 -17.15 6.35
N PRO A 264 15.51 -17.27 6.41
CA PRO A 264 16.40 -16.13 6.59
C PRO A 264 16.33 -15.18 5.39
N GLN A 265 16.55 -13.90 5.66
CA GLN A 265 16.60 -12.87 4.63
C GLN A 265 17.92 -12.94 3.84
N PRO A 266 17.91 -12.62 2.53
CA PRO A 266 19.13 -12.45 1.75
C PRO A 266 20.08 -11.41 2.37
N PRO A 267 21.41 -11.66 2.40
CA PRO A 267 22.37 -10.73 3.00
C PRO A 267 22.30 -9.31 2.44
N ILE A 268 21.98 -9.17 1.15
CA ILE A 268 21.87 -7.88 0.47
C ILE A 268 20.83 -6.93 1.09
N ILE A 269 19.80 -7.47 1.77
CA ILE A 269 18.81 -6.67 2.49
C ILE A 269 19.43 -6.07 3.75
N GLU A 270 20.23 -6.83 4.49
CA GLU A 270 20.91 -6.30 5.67
C GLU A 270 21.87 -5.17 5.26
N ASP A 271 22.58 -5.30 4.15
CA ASP A 271 23.48 -4.26 3.65
C ASP A 271 22.73 -3.01 3.18
N ALA A 272 21.65 -3.18 2.42
CA ALA A 272 20.78 -2.06 2.00
C ALA A 272 20.18 -1.30 3.20
N MET A 273 19.84 -2.01 4.28
CA MET A 273 19.28 -1.42 5.50
C MET A 273 20.34 -0.77 6.41
N LYS A 274 21.61 -1.21 6.37
CA LYS A 274 22.72 -0.58 7.13
C LYS A 274 23.03 0.83 6.62
N PHE A 275 22.96 1.06 5.31
CA PHE A 275 23.15 2.38 4.69
C PHE A 275 22.07 3.41 5.06
N CYS A 276 20.95 2.97 5.66
CA CYS A 276 19.92 3.86 6.19
C CYS A 276 20.28 4.44 7.57
N SER A 277 21.42 4.03 8.16
CA SER A 277 21.87 4.41 9.50
C SER A 277 23.13 5.29 9.41
N ALA A 278 22.94 6.60 9.21
CA ALA A 278 23.92 7.71 9.09
C ALA A 278 24.53 7.95 7.69
N PRO A 279 24.51 9.22 7.21
CA PRO A 279 25.60 10.15 7.54
C PRO A 279 25.17 11.45 8.23
N ASP A 280 26.09 11.99 9.03
CA ASP A 280 26.12 13.36 9.55
C ASP A 280 25.90 14.41 8.44
N ILE A 281 25.18 15.47 8.82
CA ILE A 281 24.81 16.61 7.99
C ILE A 281 25.97 17.62 7.97
N ASP A 282 26.55 17.88 6.79
CA ASP A 282 27.40 19.06 6.53
C ASP A 282 27.66 19.19 5.01
N ASP A 283 27.68 20.32 4.30
CA ASP A 283 26.97 21.61 4.37
C ASP A 283 26.89 22.13 2.91
N CYS A 284 25.69 22.50 2.46
CA CYS A 284 25.32 23.40 1.35
C CYS A 284 23.78 23.59 1.11
N SER A 285 22.77 23.13 1.88
CA SER A 285 22.46 21.83 2.51
C SER A 285 20.94 21.52 2.53
N CYS A 286 20.09 22.02 1.60
CA CYS A 286 18.64 21.64 1.50
C CYS A 286 17.91 21.47 2.86
N LYS A 287 18.13 22.38 3.81
CA LYS A 287 17.67 22.23 5.19
C LYS A 287 16.20 22.59 5.29
N PHE A 288 15.38 21.66 5.78
CA PHE A 288 14.02 21.94 6.22
C PHE A 288 14.08 22.74 7.52
N LEU A 289 13.76 24.04 7.44
CA LEU A 289 13.79 24.93 8.60
C LEU A 289 12.55 24.78 9.48
N ASN A 290 11.46 24.23 8.93
CA ASN A 290 10.24 23.92 9.66
C ASN A 290 9.46 22.80 8.97
N ILE A 291 8.86 21.90 9.76
CA ILE A 291 8.03 20.77 9.29
C ILE A 291 6.75 20.76 10.11
N GLU A 292 5.60 20.79 9.42
CA GLU A 292 4.27 20.77 10.05
C GLU A 292 3.50 19.52 9.58
N ALA A 293 3.59 18.44 10.36
CA ALA A 293 3.03 17.12 10.00
C ALA A 293 1.75 16.75 10.76
N ARG A 294 1.14 17.70 11.50
CA ARG A 294 -0.05 17.43 12.34
C ARG A 294 -1.36 17.28 11.56
N TRP A 295 -1.34 17.48 10.25
CA TRP A 295 -2.54 17.58 9.42
C TRP A 295 -2.72 16.37 8.48
N PRO A 296 -3.96 15.88 8.27
CA PRO A 296 -4.25 14.85 7.27
C PRO A 296 -3.87 15.30 5.86
N GLY A 297 -3.43 14.37 5.00
CA GLY A 297 -2.99 14.67 3.64
C GLY A 297 -4.05 15.22 2.67
N SER A 298 -5.32 15.30 3.09
CA SER A 298 -6.39 15.99 2.37
C SER A 298 -6.50 17.50 2.71
N THR A 299 -5.69 17.98 3.64
CA THR A 299 -5.72 19.38 4.12
C THR A 299 -4.91 20.26 3.17
N HIS A 300 -5.49 21.37 2.74
CA HIS A 300 -4.85 22.29 1.80
C HIS A 300 -3.62 22.99 2.43
N ASP A 301 -2.50 23.04 1.72
CA ASP A 301 -1.22 23.55 2.23
C ASP A 301 -1.30 24.99 2.76
N ALA A 302 -2.02 25.87 2.05
CA ALA A 302 -2.26 27.25 2.51
C ALA A 302 -3.08 27.36 3.81
N HIS A 303 -3.83 26.33 4.20
CA HIS A 303 -4.50 26.25 5.50
C HIS A 303 -3.51 25.79 6.58
N ILE A 304 -2.72 24.76 6.28
CA ILE A 304 -1.65 24.26 7.14
C ILE A 304 -0.68 25.39 7.51
N TYR A 305 -0.23 26.17 6.52
CA TYR A 305 0.66 27.31 6.75
C TYR A 305 0.02 28.39 7.61
N ARG A 306 -1.24 28.77 7.34
CA ARG A 306 -1.95 29.79 8.13
C ARG A 306 -2.11 29.40 9.60
N ALA A 307 -2.25 28.11 9.88
CA ALA A 307 -2.36 27.59 11.23
C ALA A 307 -0.99 27.28 11.88
N SER A 308 0.13 27.54 11.19
CA SER A 308 1.48 27.22 11.67
C SER A 308 2.05 28.32 12.58
N ASP A 309 2.84 27.91 13.55
CA ASP A 309 3.57 28.81 14.46
C ASP A 309 4.55 29.72 13.69
N LEU A 310 5.03 29.27 12.53
CA LEU A 310 5.88 30.06 11.64
C LEU A 310 5.13 31.22 10.98
N CYS A 311 3.89 31.01 10.53
CA CYS A 311 3.11 32.11 9.97
C CYS A 311 2.82 33.17 11.04
N LEU A 312 2.45 32.75 12.25
CA LEU A 312 2.24 33.66 13.38
C LEU A 312 3.50 34.46 13.71
N HIS A 313 4.66 33.80 13.78
CA HIS A 313 5.93 34.47 14.04
C HIS A 313 6.29 35.50 12.96
N LEU A 314 6.12 35.16 11.68
CA LEU A 314 6.42 36.06 10.56
C LEU A 314 5.46 37.25 10.51
N GLU A 315 4.18 37.05 10.80
CA GLU A 315 3.23 38.16 10.88
C GLU A 315 3.65 39.20 11.92
N MET A 316 4.17 38.77 13.07
CA MET A 316 4.63 39.64 14.15
C MET A 316 6.01 40.26 13.91
N HIS A 317 6.93 39.52 13.27
CA HIS A 317 8.36 39.86 13.24
C HIS A 317 8.95 40.08 11.84
N HIS A 318 8.16 40.05 10.76
CA HIS A 318 8.69 40.14 9.38
C HIS A 318 9.61 41.33 9.10
N ARG A 319 9.44 42.46 9.79
CA ARG A 319 10.30 43.65 9.63
C ARG A 319 11.70 43.49 10.20
N GLN A 320 11.94 42.43 10.96
CA GLN A 320 13.23 42.09 11.57
C GLN A 320 14.00 41.04 10.76
N LEU A 321 13.42 40.50 9.69
CA LEU A 321 14.13 39.62 8.76
C LEU A 321 15.21 40.44 8.05
N GLN A 322 16.48 40.21 8.41
CA GLN A 322 17.62 40.96 7.88
C GLN A 322 18.04 40.48 6.49
N ASP A 323 17.73 39.22 6.13
CA ASP A 323 18.07 38.65 4.83
C ASP A 323 16.97 37.71 4.31
N GLY A 324 16.33 38.12 3.20
CA GLY A 324 15.49 37.25 2.38
C GLY A 324 13.97 37.47 2.49
N ILE A 325 13.25 36.91 1.52
CA ILE A 325 11.77 36.90 1.44
C ILE A 325 11.30 35.50 1.06
N LEU A 326 10.16 35.06 1.59
CA LEU A 326 9.62 33.74 1.24
C LEU A 326 8.93 33.78 -0.13
N LEU A 327 9.02 32.67 -0.87
CA LEU A 327 8.31 32.47 -2.13
C LEU A 327 7.27 31.36 -1.95
N GLY A 328 6.00 31.67 -2.21
CA GLY A 328 4.87 30.74 -2.14
C GLY A 328 4.29 30.42 -3.52
N ASP A 329 3.55 29.32 -3.62
CA ASP A 329 2.76 29.02 -4.82
C ASP A 329 1.48 29.87 -4.92
N SER A 330 0.76 29.71 -6.02
CA SER A 330 -0.48 30.45 -6.30
C SER A 330 -1.63 30.15 -5.34
N GLY A 331 -1.56 29.06 -4.58
CA GLY A 331 -2.52 28.69 -3.54
C GLY A 331 -2.31 29.44 -2.22
N TYR A 332 -1.14 30.07 -2.02
CA TYR A 332 -0.87 30.92 -0.88
C TYR A 332 -1.33 32.37 -1.09
N PRO A 333 -1.63 33.12 -0.02
CA PRO A 333 -1.89 34.55 -0.13
C PRO A 333 -0.59 35.35 -0.22
N CYS A 334 -0.57 36.41 -1.04
CA CYS A 334 0.53 37.37 -1.07
C CYS A 334 0.59 38.19 0.23
N ARG A 335 1.79 38.35 0.79
CA ARG A 335 2.09 39.07 2.05
C ARG A 335 3.42 39.83 1.94
N PRO A 336 3.71 40.79 2.85
CA PRO A 336 4.98 41.53 2.87
C PRO A 336 6.24 40.65 2.96
N PHE A 337 6.10 39.43 3.48
CA PHE A 337 7.18 38.46 3.68
C PHE A 337 7.00 37.17 2.85
N LEU A 338 5.91 37.04 2.10
CA LEU A 338 5.59 35.86 1.28
C LEU A 338 5.06 36.29 -0.10
N LEU A 339 5.89 36.11 -1.12
CA LEU A 339 5.58 36.50 -2.49
C LEU A 339 5.02 35.33 -3.30
N THR A 340 3.91 35.56 -4.01
CA THR A 340 3.22 34.57 -4.84
C THR A 340 3.15 35.05 -6.29
N PRO A 341 3.10 34.14 -7.29
CA PRO A 341 3.08 34.53 -8.70
C PRO A 341 1.77 35.27 -9.07
N TYR A 342 1.84 36.12 -10.09
CA TYR A 342 0.64 36.69 -10.69
C TYR A 342 -0.15 35.61 -11.44
N LEU A 343 -1.42 35.40 -11.08
CA LEU A 343 -2.30 34.41 -11.72
C LEU A 343 -2.59 34.72 -13.19
N ARG A 344 -2.64 36.01 -13.55
CA ARG A 344 -2.91 36.51 -14.91
C ARG A 344 -1.97 37.68 -15.20
N PRO A 345 -0.71 37.42 -15.61
CA PRO A 345 0.23 38.49 -15.95
C PRO A 345 -0.27 39.23 -17.20
N ALA A 346 -0.35 40.56 -17.11
CA ALA A 346 -0.86 41.44 -18.16
C ALA A 346 0.21 42.41 -18.72
N THR A 347 1.41 42.41 -18.13
CA THR A 347 2.52 43.26 -18.56
C THR A 347 3.81 42.45 -18.65
N THR A 348 4.74 42.89 -19.50
CA THR A 348 6.06 42.24 -19.67
C THR A 348 6.86 42.18 -18.36
N ASN A 349 6.66 43.14 -17.46
CA ASN A 349 7.30 43.12 -16.13
C ASN A 349 6.73 42.03 -15.23
N GLN A 350 5.42 41.78 -15.28
CA GLN A 350 4.78 40.68 -14.53
C GLN A 350 5.19 39.31 -15.09
N GLU A 351 5.34 39.19 -16.41
CA GLU A 351 5.86 37.96 -17.04
C GLU A 351 7.30 37.67 -16.63
N ARG A 352 8.17 38.69 -16.63
CA ARG A 352 9.56 38.58 -16.15
C ARG A 352 9.62 38.21 -14.67
N TYR A 353 8.79 38.83 -13.85
CA TYR A 353 8.67 38.50 -12.43
C TYR A 353 8.25 37.04 -12.23
N ASN A 354 7.18 36.58 -12.90
CA ASN A 354 6.76 35.18 -12.81
C ASN A 354 7.86 34.24 -13.31
N GLY A 355 8.59 34.59 -14.37
CA GLY A 355 9.72 33.79 -14.86
C GLY A 355 10.87 33.68 -13.86
N ALA A 356 11.21 34.75 -13.15
CA ALA A 356 12.21 34.74 -12.08
C ALA A 356 11.71 33.98 -10.84
N HIS A 357 10.45 34.19 -10.46
CA HIS A 357 9.77 33.50 -9.37
C HIS A 357 9.79 31.99 -9.60
N VAL A 358 9.38 31.53 -10.80
CA VAL A 358 9.43 30.13 -11.21
C VAL A 358 10.85 29.59 -11.17
N LYS A 359 11.86 30.28 -11.71
CA LYS A 359 13.25 29.80 -11.67
C LYS A 359 13.78 29.64 -10.24
N ALA A 360 13.46 30.57 -9.35
CA ALA A 360 13.85 30.51 -7.94
C ALA A 360 13.10 29.38 -7.21
N ARG A 361 11.78 29.23 -7.47
CA ARG A 361 10.99 28.10 -6.99
C ARG A 361 11.52 26.77 -7.51
N CYS A 362 11.96 26.68 -8.76
CA CYS A 362 12.53 25.47 -9.35
C CYS A 362 13.76 24.98 -8.58
N VAL A 363 14.52 25.85 -7.89
CA VAL A 363 15.63 25.41 -7.03
C VAL A 363 15.12 24.68 -5.79
N ILE A 364 14.06 25.22 -5.16
CA ILE A 364 13.39 24.61 -3.99
C ILE A 364 12.63 23.36 -4.44
N GLU A 365 11.88 23.44 -5.52
CA GLU A 365 11.19 22.32 -6.15
C GLU A 365 12.14 21.24 -6.62
N ARG A 366 13.40 21.51 -6.98
CA ARG A 366 14.39 20.46 -7.24
C ARG A 366 14.75 19.69 -5.97
N ALA A 367 14.71 20.34 -4.79
CA ALA A 367 14.80 19.65 -3.51
C ALA A 367 13.51 18.86 -3.19
N PHE A 368 12.35 19.35 -3.65
CA PHE A 368 11.07 18.64 -3.69
C PHE A 368 10.76 17.97 -5.05
N GLY A 369 11.81 17.52 -5.78
CA GLY A 369 11.81 17.16 -7.21
C GLY A 369 10.65 17.58 -8.15
N TRP A 370 10.60 18.79 -8.70
CA TRP A 370 9.89 19.06 -9.98
C TRP A 370 10.88 19.28 -11.12
#